data_AF-A0A959TC96-F1
#
_entry.id   AF-A0A959TC96-F1
#
_cell.length_a   1.000
_cell.length_b   1.000
_cell.length_c   1.000
_cell.angle_alpha   90.00
_cell.angle_beta   90.00
_cell.angle_gamma   90.00
#
_symmetry.space_group_name_H-M   'P 1'
#
loop_
_entity.id
_entity.type
_entity.pdbx_description
1 polymer ?
#
loop_
_entity_poly.entity_id
_entity_poly.type
_entity_poly.pdbx_seq_one_letter_code
_entity_poly.pdbx_strand_id
1 'polypeptide(L)' 'HLKQEKGTEIIAGGGYDKEKGYFIEPTVAVVSDPKAKTMCEEIFGPILTIYVYKAD' A
#
# COMPACT_ATOMS: atom_id res chain seq x y z
N HIS A 1 1.20 -6.83 4.38
CA HIS A 1 0.13 -6.76 3.37
C HIS A 1 0.67 -6.43 1.99
N LEU A 2 1.08 -5.20 1.69
CA LEU A 2 1.40 -4.77 0.31
C LEU A 2 2.53 -5.56 -0.38
N LYS A 3 3.63 -5.89 0.32
CA LYS A 3 4.80 -6.57 -0.28
C LYS A 3 4.52 -7.98 -0.84
N GLN A 4 3.40 -8.60 -0.49
CA GLN A 4 3.06 -9.97 -0.90
C GLN A 4 1.81 -10.01 -1.80
N GLU A 5 1.19 -8.86 -2.06
CA GLU A 5 -0.01 -8.76 -2.87
C GLU A 5 0.35 -8.68 -4.36
N LYS A 6 -0.25 -9.55 -5.17
CA LYS A 6 -0.03 -9.55 -6.62
C LYS A 6 -0.71 -8.33 -7.24
N GLY A 7 -0.05 -7.70 -8.20
CA GLY A 7 -0.60 -6.52 -8.87
C GLY A 7 -0.48 -5.23 -8.05
N THR A 8 0.35 -5.23 -7.00
CA THR A 8 0.66 -4.06 -6.18
C THR A 8 2.08 -3.59 -6.48
N GLU A 9 2.23 -2.32 -6.82
CA GLU A 9 3.51 -1.64 -7.01
C GLU A 9 3.67 -0.56 -5.92
N ILE A 10 4.74 -0.64 -5.13
CA ILE A 10 5.07 0.39 -4.14
C ILE A 10 5.89 1.48 -4.84
N ILE A 11 5.34 2.68 -4.91
CA ILE A 11 5.97 3.83 -5.58
C ILE A 11 6.70 4.76 -4.61
N ALA A 12 6.41 4.66 -3.30
CA ALA A 12 7.14 5.36 -2.24
C ALA A 12 7.03 4.61 -0.90
N GLY A 13 8.10 4.66 -0.10
CA GLY A 13 8.16 4.06 1.24
C GLY A 13 8.20 2.53 1.23
N GLY A 14 7.43 1.89 2.11
CA GLY A 14 7.41 0.44 2.27
C GLY A 14 8.54 -0.13 3.14
N GLY A 15 9.39 0.71 3.71
CA GLY A 15 10.33 0.36 4.77
C GLY A 15 9.66 0.26 6.14
N TYR A 16 10.40 -0.34 7.08
CA TYR A 16 10.08 -0.29 8.49
C TYR A 16 11.37 -0.39 9.31
N ASP A 17 11.37 0.20 10.50
CA ASP A 17 12.45 0.09 11.47
C ASP A 17 11.87 -0.48 12.78
N LYS A 18 12.55 -1.49 13.32
CA LYS A 18 12.22 -2.17 14.58
C LYS A 18 13.30 -2.01 15.65
N GLU A 19 14.44 -1.37 15.34
CA GLU A 19 15.58 -1.27 16.26
C GLU A 19 15.32 -0.33 17.44
N LYS A 20 14.54 0.74 17.22
CA LYS A 20 14.26 1.78 18.24
C LYS A 20 12.78 1.96 18.57
N GLY A 21 11.87 1.28 17.86
CA GLY A 21 10.42 1.39 18.02
C GLY A 21 9.69 0.70 16.87
N TYR A 22 8.37 0.83 16.80
CA TYR A 22 7.57 0.23 15.71
C TYR A 22 7.29 1.26 14.62
N PHE A 23 8.34 1.69 13.91
CA PHE A 23 8.22 2.71 12.89
C PHE A 23 7.93 2.09 11.52
N ILE A 24 6.89 2.59 10.87
CA ILE A 24 6.51 2.23 9.50
C ILE A 24 6.67 3.49 8.64
N GLU A 25 7.36 3.39 7.52
CA GLU A 25 7.45 4.51 6.58
C GLU A 25 6.08 4.77 5.91
N PRO A 26 5.68 6.04 5.72
CA PRO A 26 4.53 6.37 4.89
C PRO A 26 4.66 5.72 3.52
N THR A 27 3.67 4.92 3.14
CA THR A 27 3.76 4.06 1.97
C THR A 27 2.69 4.45 0.96
N VAL A 28 3.08 4.60 -0.30
CA VAL A 28 2.17 4.82 -1.42
C VAL A 28 2.29 3.65 -2.39
N ALA A 29 1.16 3.05 -2.73
CA ALA A 29 1.11 1.91 -3.64
C ALA A 29 0.04 2.09 -4.72
N VAL A 30 0.35 1.63 -5.93
CA VAL A 30 -0.59 1.50 -7.05
C VAL A 30 -1.02 0.05 -7.14
N VAL A 31 -2.33 -0.19 -7.26
CA VAL A 31 -2.89 -1.54 -7.43
C VAL A 31 -3.54 -1.68 -8.79
N SER A 32 -3.48 -2.88 -9.36
CA SER A 32 -4.12 -3.22 -10.64
C SER A 32 -5.54 -3.77 -10.50
N ASP A 33 -5.99 -4.07 -9.28
CA ASP A 33 -7.33 -4.61 -8.99
C ASP A 33 -8.05 -3.68 -7.99
N PRO A 34 -9.24 -3.14 -8.31
CA PRO A 34 -9.98 -2.30 -7.37
C PRO A 34 -10.50 -3.08 -6.15
N LYS A 35 -10.45 -4.42 -6.20
CA LYS A 35 -10.75 -5.32 -5.07
C LYS A 35 -9.50 -5.73 -4.27
N ALA A 36 -8.36 -5.08 -4.51
CA ALA A 36 -7.19 -5.25 -3.67
C ALA A 36 -7.55 -5.06 -2.19
N LYS A 37 -6.87 -5.79 -1.32
CA LYS A 37 -7.23 -5.85 0.11
C LYS A 37 -7.21 -4.46 0.74
N THR A 38 -6.25 -3.63 0.37
CA THR A 38 -6.12 -2.26 0.88
C THR A 38 -7.13 -1.26 0.31
N MET A 39 -7.93 -1.65 -0.69
CA MET A 39 -9.07 -0.88 -1.19
C MET A 39 -10.38 -1.26 -0.48
N CYS A 40 -10.44 -2.44 0.14
CA CYS A 40 -11.65 -3.00 0.74
C CYS A 40 -11.60 -3.09 2.27
N GLU A 41 -10.40 -3.16 2.85
CA GLU A 41 -10.18 -3.29 4.28
C GLU A 41 -9.38 -2.10 4.82
N GLU A 42 -9.73 -1.66 6.03
CA GLU A 42 -8.99 -0.64 6.76
C GLU A 42 -7.71 -1.25 7.37
N ILE A 43 -6.55 -0.69 7.01
CA ILE A 43 -5.23 -1.24 7.40
C ILE A 43 -4.69 -0.61 8.68
N PHE A 44 -5.24 0.52 9.15
CA PHE A 44 -4.79 1.24 10.34
C PHE A 44 -3.27 1.54 10.37
N GLY A 45 -2.70 1.82 9.20
CA GLY A 45 -1.30 2.21 9.04
C GLY A 45 -1.15 3.38 8.06
N PRO A 46 0.04 3.99 7.95
CA PRO A 46 0.28 5.14 7.08
C PRO A 46 0.40 4.71 5.60
N ILE A 47 -0.68 4.15 5.05
CA ILE A 47 -0.72 3.59 3.70
C ILE A 47 -1.75 4.34 2.87
N LEU A 48 -1.32 4.83 1.70
CA LEU A 48 -2.19 5.34 0.64
C LEU A 48 -2.19 4.35 -0.53
N THR A 49 -3.39 3.88 -0.91
CA THR A 49 -3.58 3.00 -2.07
C THR A 49 -4.21 3.79 -3.22
N ILE A 50 -3.68 3.62 -4.42
CA ILE A 50 -4.16 4.26 -5.65
C ILE A 50 -4.60 3.17 -6.64
N TYR A 51 -5.80 3.33 -7.20
CA TYR A 51 -6.26 2.56 -8.35
C TYR A 51 -6.58 3.53 -9.49
N VAL A 52 -6.01 3.27 -10.68
CA VAL A 52 -6.14 4.16 -11.84
C VAL A 52 -7.32 3.73 -12.72
N TYR A 53 -8.26 4.64 -12.95
CA TYR A 53 -9.36 4.45 -13.89
C TYR A 53 -8.97 4.96 -15.28
N LYS A 54 -9.36 4.23 -16.33
CA LYS A 54 -9.29 4.75 -17.69
C LYS A 54 -10.39 5.80 -17.86
N ALA A 55 -10.03 6.92 -18.48
CA ALA A 55 -11.01 7.84 -19.03
C ALA A 55 -11.55 7.26 -20.34
N ASP A 56 -12.84 7.43 -20.58
CA ASP A 56 -13.50 7.11 -21.85
C ASP A 56 -13.16 8.15 -22.94
#